data_AF-A0A077FM40-F1
#
_entry.id   AF-A0A077FM40-F1
#
_cell.length_a   1.000
_cell.length_b   1.000
_cell.length_c   1.000
_cell.angle_alpha   90.00
_cell.angle_beta   90.00
_cell.angle_gamma   90.00
#
_symmetry.space_group_name_H-M   'P 1'
#
loop_
_entity.id
_entity.type
_entity.pdbx_description
1 polymer ?
#
loop_
_entity_poly.entity_id
_entity_poly.type
_entity_poly.pdbx_seq_one_letter_code
_entity_poly.pdbx_strand_id
1 'polypeptide(L)'
;MLNLPILSTIALSPYFISSASAAIGYFFSPVGRATKCELDWRAREKAGSANKTPNSACEEAFKSNGNIPFFWMGHYRATTPSDPTDLGGVKAVFADGNICSAAHVDKKGMNIKSPDWYKNPITINEKGIFNTTVNMCVHADMKPNYFQAFLSKEDYIVN
;
A
#
# COMPACT_ATOMS: atom_id res chain seq x y z
N MET A 1 -4.57 9.35 72.51
CA MET A 1 -5.00 8.40 71.47
C MET A 1 -4.47 8.92 70.14
N LEU A 2 -3.36 8.35 69.66
CA LEU A 2 -2.78 8.66 68.35
C LEU A 2 -3.34 7.66 67.34
N ASN A 3 -3.98 8.14 66.28
CA ASN A 3 -4.40 7.32 65.15
C ASN A 3 -3.71 7.85 63.87
N LEU A 4 -2.82 7.03 63.32
CA LEU A 4 -2.34 7.02 61.93
C LEU A 4 -2.49 5.57 61.44
N PRO A 5 -2.58 5.24 60.13
CA PRO A 5 -2.76 6.07 58.94
C PRO A 5 -3.88 5.55 58.00
N ILE A 6 -4.31 6.35 57.02
CA ILE A 6 -5.05 5.83 55.85
C ILE A 6 -4.03 5.58 54.75
N LEU A 7 -3.76 4.30 54.45
CA LEU A 7 -2.97 3.87 53.31
C LEU A 7 -3.75 4.20 52.03
N SER A 8 -3.28 5.19 51.26
CA SER A 8 -3.84 5.50 49.94
C SER A 8 -3.24 4.55 48.91
N THR A 9 -3.98 3.51 48.52
CA THR A 9 -3.62 2.62 47.41
C THR A 9 -3.89 3.32 46.08
N ILE A 10 -2.82 3.73 45.41
CA ILE A 10 -2.89 4.16 44.01
C ILE A 10 -3.11 2.90 43.16
N ALA A 11 -4.35 2.65 42.76
CA ALA A 11 -4.68 1.62 41.79
C ALA A 11 -4.22 2.09 40.40
N LEU A 12 -3.05 1.62 39.96
CA LEU A 12 -2.62 1.72 38.57
C LEU A 12 -3.49 0.77 37.73
N SER A 13 -4.61 1.28 37.21
CA SER A 13 -5.38 0.58 36.18
C SER A 13 -4.52 0.43 34.92
N PRO A 14 -4.26 -0.80 34.43
CA PRO A 14 -3.57 -0.98 33.17
C PRO A 14 -4.47 -0.50 32.03
N TYR A 15 -4.14 0.65 31.45
CA TYR A 15 -4.64 1.04 30.15
C TYR A 15 -4.06 0.05 29.14
N PHE A 16 -4.91 -0.87 28.64
CA PHE A 16 -4.59 -1.64 27.44
C PHE A 16 -4.57 -0.67 26.25
N ILE A 17 -3.40 -0.08 25.98
CA ILE A 17 -3.17 0.64 24.74
C ILE A 17 -3.14 -0.42 23.65
N SER A 18 -4.25 -0.57 22.92
CA SER A 18 -4.27 -1.34 21.69
C SER A 18 -3.44 -0.58 20.67
N SER A 19 -2.21 -1.03 20.44
CA SER A 19 -1.39 -0.52 19.35
C SER A 19 -2.09 -0.84 18.03
N ALA A 20 -2.62 0.18 17.36
CA ALA A 20 -2.99 0.07 15.94
C ALA A 20 -1.70 -0.13 15.14
N SER A 21 -1.20 -1.37 15.11
CA SER A 21 -0.14 -1.75 14.20
C SER A 21 -0.74 -1.73 12.78
N ALA A 22 0.08 -1.44 11.78
CA ALA A 22 -0.32 -1.50 10.39
C ALA A 22 0.46 -2.61 9.71
N ALA A 23 -0.22 -3.45 8.92
CA ALA A 23 0.46 -4.43 8.09
C ALA A 23 1.41 -3.70 7.11
N ILE A 24 2.64 -4.19 7.01
CA ILE A 24 3.66 -3.66 6.10
C ILE A 24 3.95 -4.76 5.09
N GLY A 25 3.71 -4.48 3.82
CA GLY A 25 3.94 -5.45 2.77
C GLY A 25 3.70 -4.87 1.38
N TYR A 26 4.13 -5.62 0.37
CA TYR A 26 3.99 -5.23 -1.03
C TYR A 26 3.71 -6.46 -1.90
N PHE A 27 3.06 -6.22 -3.04
CA PHE A 27 2.80 -7.25 -4.04
C PHE A 27 4.07 -7.52 -4.86
N PHE A 28 4.51 -8.78 -4.84
CA PHE A 28 5.68 -9.24 -5.58
C PHE A 28 5.29 -9.88 -6.93
N SER A 29 4.22 -10.69 -6.95
CA SER A 29 3.70 -11.30 -8.18
C SER A 29 2.18 -11.40 -8.11
N PRO A 30 1.40 -10.87 -9.06
CA PRO A 30 1.81 -9.84 -10.02
C PRO A 30 2.50 -8.67 -9.30
N VAL A 31 3.53 -8.08 -9.92
CA VAL A 31 4.30 -7.02 -9.27
C VAL A 31 3.43 -5.77 -9.10
N GLY A 32 3.40 -5.23 -7.88
CA GLY A 32 2.69 -3.99 -7.59
C GLY A 32 3.34 -2.78 -8.26
N ARG A 33 2.57 -1.73 -8.52
CA ARG A 33 3.04 -0.52 -9.22
C ARG A 33 4.24 0.14 -8.51
N ALA A 34 4.14 0.35 -7.19
CA ALA A 34 5.22 0.93 -6.39
C ALA A 34 6.45 0.02 -6.34
N THR A 35 6.23 -1.29 -6.18
CA THR A 35 7.28 -2.31 -6.22
C THR A 35 8.05 -2.26 -7.54
N LYS A 36 7.35 -2.17 -8.67
CA LYS A 36 7.99 -2.11 -9.98
C LYS A 36 8.85 -0.85 -10.14
N CYS A 37 8.34 0.31 -9.74
CA CYS A 37 9.12 1.54 -9.80
C CYS A 37 10.36 1.50 -8.91
N GLU A 38 10.27 0.91 -7.70
CA GLU A 38 11.42 0.73 -6.82
C GLU A 38 12.48 -0.22 -7.41
N LEU A 39 12.05 -1.34 -7.99
CA LEU A 39 12.95 -2.29 -8.65
C LEU A 39 13.68 -1.65 -9.84
N ASP A 40 12.96 -0.91 -10.68
CA ASP A 40 13.54 -0.21 -11.82
C ASP A 40 14.50 0.89 -11.39
N TRP A 41 14.12 1.66 -10.37
CA TRP A 41 14.97 2.71 -9.79
C TRP A 41 16.29 2.12 -9.25
N ARG A 42 16.22 1.05 -8.45
CA ARG A 42 17.43 0.39 -7.93
C ARG A 42 18.31 -0.20 -9.03
N ALA A 43 17.71 -0.75 -10.08
CA ALA A 43 18.44 -1.27 -11.22
C ALA A 43 19.19 -0.16 -11.98
N ARG A 44 18.58 1.03 -12.10
CA ARG A 44 19.21 2.23 -12.68
C ARG A 44 20.41 2.68 -11.86
N GLU A 45 20.24 2.86 -10.56
CA GLU A 45 21.30 3.30 -9.63
C GLU A 45 22.50 2.36 -9.71
N LYS A 46 22.25 1.03 -9.67
CA LYS A 46 23.30 0.01 -9.79
C LYS A 46 24.03 0.06 -11.13
N ALA A 47 23.35 0.43 -12.21
CA ALA A 47 23.93 0.47 -13.55
C ALA A 47 24.73 1.76 -13.83
N GLY A 48 24.73 2.75 -12.93
CA GLY A 48 25.40 4.04 -13.13
C GLY A 48 24.96 4.78 -14.40
N SER A 49 23.82 4.39 -14.97
CA SER A 49 23.39 4.82 -16.29
C SER A 49 22.09 5.62 -16.16
N ALA A 50 22.12 6.88 -16.57
CA ALA A 50 20.93 7.71 -16.68
C ALA A 50 19.89 7.14 -17.67
N ASN A 51 20.30 6.22 -18.56
CA ASN A 51 19.50 5.70 -19.68
C ASN A 51 18.72 4.39 -19.43
N LYS A 52 18.78 3.81 -18.22
CA LYS A 52 17.79 2.79 -17.82
C LYS A 52 16.74 3.47 -16.98
N THR A 53 15.87 4.20 -17.64
CA THR A 53 14.77 4.84 -16.97
C THR A 53 13.77 3.78 -16.49
N PRO A 54 13.19 3.95 -15.29
CA PRO A 54 11.89 3.36 -14.99
C PRO A 54 10.94 3.59 -16.18
N ASN A 55 9.89 2.80 -16.37
CA ASN A 55 8.89 3.18 -17.38
C ASN A 55 8.49 4.67 -17.19
N SER A 56 8.13 5.36 -18.27
CA SER A 56 7.89 6.81 -18.24
C SER A 56 6.87 7.22 -17.17
N ALA A 57 5.91 6.35 -16.83
CA ALA A 57 4.99 6.59 -15.72
C ALA A 57 5.68 6.64 -14.35
N CYS A 58 6.64 5.74 -14.08
CA CYS A 58 7.44 5.78 -12.87
C CYS A 58 8.36 7.02 -12.83
N GLU A 59 8.87 7.50 -13.97
CA GLU A 59 9.59 8.78 -14.01
C GLU A 59 8.69 9.96 -13.67
N GLU A 60 7.49 10.00 -14.24
CA GLU A 60 6.50 11.05 -13.94
C GLU A 60 6.07 11.00 -12.47
N ALA A 61 5.89 9.80 -11.91
CA ALA A 61 5.61 9.63 -10.50
C ALA A 61 6.75 10.17 -9.61
N PHE A 62 8.00 9.94 -10.02
CA PHE A 62 9.18 10.47 -9.32
C PHE A 62 9.20 12.00 -9.31
N LYS A 63 8.80 12.65 -10.41
CA LYS A 63 8.71 14.12 -10.48
C LYS A 63 7.74 14.71 -9.45
N SER A 64 6.79 13.91 -8.93
CA SER A 64 5.84 14.39 -7.92
C SER A 64 6.45 14.54 -6.52
N ASN A 65 7.34 13.64 -6.08
CA ASN A 65 7.89 13.66 -4.72
C ASN A 65 9.20 12.84 -4.55
N GLY A 66 10.04 12.81 -5.58
CA GLY A 66 11.27 12.03 -5.59
C GLY A 66 11.04 10.53 -5.44
N ASN A 67 11.90 9.87 -4.66
CA ASN A 67 11.87 8.43 -4.42
C ASN A 67 10.94 8.00 -3.26
N ILE A 68 10.30 8.93 -2.55
CA ILE A 68 9.43 8.61 -1.41
C ILE A 68 8.34 7.57 -1.75
N PRO A 69 7.66 7.64 -2.91
CA PRO A 69 6.68 6.62 -3.29
C PRO A 69 7.30 5.22 -3.50
N PHE A 70 8.59 5.12 -3.79
CA PHE A 70 9.25 3.87 -4.19
C PHE A 70 9.99 3.22 -3.01
N PHE A 71 10.80 4.01 -2.31
CA PHE A 71 11.65 3.53 -1.21
C PHE A 71 10.82 2.86 -0.10
N TRP A 72 9.62 3.36 0.13
CA TRP A 72 8.66 2.83 1.09
C TRP A 72 7.52 2.04 0.41
N MET A 73 7.84 1.20 -0.58
CA MET A 73 6.86 0.38 -1.32
C MET A 73 5.96 -0.50 -0.42
N GLY A 74 6.43 -0.86 0.78
CA GLY A 74 5.64 -1.60 1.77
C GLY A 74 4.69 -0.74 2.63
N HIS A 75 4.70 0.59 2.48
CA HIS A 75 3.96 1.53 3.33
C HIS A 75 2.83 2.26 2.58
N TYR A 76 2.06 1.50 1.80
CA TYR A 76 0.81 1.95 1.19
C TYR A 76 -0.35 1.52 2.08
N ARG A 77 -0.70 2.38 3.03
CA ARG A 77 -1.70 2.12 4.07
C ARG A 77 -2.48 3.38 4.39
N ALA A 78 -3.75 3.21 4.75
CA ALA A 78 -4.60 4.25 5.33
C ALA A 78 -5.37 3.67 6.51
N THR A 79 -5.77 4.53 7.44
CA THR A 79 -6.67 4.15 8.53
C THR A 79 -8.10 4.10 7.98
N THR A 80 -8.71 2.93 8.04
CA THR A 80 -10.11 2.68 7.65
C THR A 80 -11.02 2.68 8.89
N PRO A 81 -12.35 2.67 8.73
CA PRO A 81 -13.27 2.43 9.85
C PRO A 81 -12.92 1.17 10.64
N SER A 82 -13.38 1.12 11.90
CA SER A 82 -13.13 -0.01 12.81
C SER A 82 -13.75 -1.32 12.32
N ASP A 83 -14.84 -1.24 11.56
CA ASP A 83 -15.41 -2.37 10.83
C ASP A 83 -14.87 -2.37 9.39
N PRO A 84 -13.93 -3.27 9.04
CA PRO A 84 -13.35 -3.30 7.71
C PRO A 84 -14.30 -3.95 6.68
N THR A 85 -15.43 -4.52 7.11
CA THR A 85 -16.49 -5.02 6.21
C THR A 85 -17.45 -3.92 5.74
N ASP A 86 -17.43 -2.73 6.36
CA ASP A 86 -18.11 -1.54 5.86
C ASP A 86 -17.37 -0.98 4.63
N LEU A 87 -17.67 -1.55 3.47
CA LEU A 87 -17.14 -1.10 2.19
C LEU A 87 -17.50 0.36 1.87
N GLY A 88 -18.59 0.90 2.43
CA GLY A 88 -18.95 2.31 2.24
C GLY A 88 -17.93 3.22 2.91
N GLY A 89 -17.64 2.96 4.18
CA GLY A 89 -16.63 3.71 4.93
C GLY A 89 -15.21 3.49 4.42
N VAL A 90 -14.84 2.27 3.98
CA VAL A 90 -13.54 2.02 3.33
C VAL A 90 -13.40 2.84 2.03
N LYS A 91 -14.42 2.85 1.17
CA LYS A 91 -14.41 3.63 -0.08
C LYS A 91 -14.36 5.13 0.17
N ALA A 92 -14.93 5.61 1.28
CA ALA A 92 -14.83 7.03 1.66
C ALA A 92 -13.39 7.46 1.97
N VAL A 93 -12.54 6.56 2.49
CA VAL A 93 -11.11 6.83 2.71
C VAL A 93 -10.33 6.85 1.39
N PHE A 94 -10.65 5.93 0.48
CA PHE A 94 -9.98 5.79 -0.81
C PHE A 94 -10.81 6.41 -1.95
N ALA A 95 -10.97 7.74 -1.91
CA ALA A 95 -11.64 8.47 -2.98
C ALA A 95 -10.99 8.21 -4.36
N ASP A 96 -11.80 8.33 -5.41
CA ASP A 96 -11.34 8.17 -6.79
C ASP A 96 -10.13 9.05 -7.09
N GLY A 97 -9.14 8.47 -7.78
CA GLY A 97 -7.86 9.12 -8.05
C GLY A 97 -6.85 9.09 -6.91
N ASN A 98 -7.16 8.50 -5.75
CA ASN A 98 -6.22 8.36 -4.63
C ASN A 98 -5.92 6.92 -4.20
N ILE A 99 -6.49 5.93 -4.90
CA ILE A 99 -6.39 4.51 -4.54
C ILE A 99 -4.93 4.00 -4.64
N CYS A 100 -4.21 4.33 -5.72
CA CYS A 100 -2.86 3.82 -5.95
C CYS A 100 -1.80 4.44 -5.03
N SER A 101 -2.10 5.56 -4.36
CA SER A 101 -1.26 6.14 -3.30
C SER A 101 -1.68 5.70 -1.89
N ALA A 102 -2.70 4.86 -1.76
CA ALA A 102 -3.39 4.56 -0.51
C ALA A 102 -3.80 5.83 0.24
N ALA A 103 -4.32 6.84 -0.49
CA ALA A 103 -4.69 8.16 0.03
C ALA A 103 -3.55 8.96 0.69
N HIS A 104 -2.29 8.53 0.53
CA HIS A 104 -1.14 9.21 1.12
C HIS A 104 -0.62 10.33 0.20
N VAL A 105 -0.57 11.56 0.72
CA VAL A 105 -0.19 12.76 -0.06
C VAL A 105 1.21 12.64 -0.67
N ASP A 106 2.18 12.13 0.09
CA ASP A 106 3.56 11.97 -0.39
C ASP A 106 3.72 10.90 -1.48
N LYS A 107 2.68 10.10 -1.72
CA LYS A 107 2.67 9.02 -2.70
C LYS A 107 1.74 9.31 -3.88
N LYS A 108 1.22 10.54 -3.99
CA LYS A 108 0.26 10.95 -5.04
C LYS A 108 0.76 10.71 -6.47
N GLY A 109 2.08 10.70 -6.69
CA GLY A 109 2.70 10.34 -7.96
C GLY A 109 2.28 8.95 -8.47
N MET A 110 1.87 8.03 -7.59
CA MET A 110 1.38 6.72 -8.01
C MET A 110 -0.02 6.74 -8.64
N ASN A 111 -0.75 7.85 -8.51
CA ASN A 111 -2.09 8.00 -9.08
C ASN A 111 -2.07 8.69 -10.46
N ILE A 112 -0.90 9.06 -10.98
CA ILE A 112 -0.85 9.74 -12.27
C ILE A 112 -1.49 8.86 -13.36
N LYS A 113 -2.14 9.57 -14.26
CA LYS A 113 -2.68 9.06 -15.51
C LYS A 113 -1.53 8.89 -16.47
N SER A 114 -1.24 7.64 -16.86
CA SER A 114 -0.20 7.35 -17.85
C SER A 114 -0.44 5.98 -18.50
N PRO A 115 -0.37 5.86 -19.84
CA PRO A 115 -0.44 4.57 -20.53
C PRO A 115 0.79 3.69 -20.30
N ASP A 116 1.87 4.28 -19.77
CA ASP A 116 3.17 3.64 -19.67
C ASP A 116 3.40 2.89 -18.35
N TRP A 117 2.37 2.84 -17.49
CA TRP A 117 2.41 1.96 -16.33
C TRP A 117 2.69 0.52 -16.75
N TYR A 118 3.71 -0.10 -16.14
CA TYR A 118 4.02 -1.50 -16.39
C TYR A 118 2.80 -2.41 -16.16
N LYS A 119 2.52 -3.26 -17.14
CA LYS A 119 1.45 -4.26 -17.08
C LYS A 119 2.07 -5.63 -16.88
N ASN A 120 1.58 -6.34 -15.87
CA ASN A 120 1.97 -7.73 -15.65
C ASN A 120 1.44 -8.58 -16.81
N PRO A 121 2.26 -9.45 -17.42
CA PRO A 121 1.76 -10.38 -18.44
C PRO A 121 0.77 -11.34 -17.78
N ILE A 122 -0.39 -11.53 -18.43
CA ILE A 122 -1.39 -12.51 -18.04
C ILE A 122 -1.66 -13.43 -19.22
N THR A 123 -1.78 -14.73 -18.95
CA THR A 123 -2.19 -15.71 -19.95
C THR A 123 -3.66 -16.01 -19.76
N ILE A 124 -4.43 -15.79 -20.82
CA ILE A 124 -5.87 -16.07 -20.87
C ILE A 124 -6.04 -17.39 -21.62
N ASN A 125 -6.86 -18.29 -21.10
CA ASN A 125 -7.19 -19.54 -21.78
C ASN A 125 -8.24 -19.32 -22.89
N GLU A 126 -8.53 -20.36 -23.66
CA GLU A 126 -9.50 -20.33 -24.77
C GLU A 126 -10.92 -19.91 -24.35
N LYS A 127 -11.25 -19.96 -23.05
CA LYS A 127 -12.55 -19.55 -22.48
C LYS A 127 -12.57 -18.12 -21.96
N GLY A 128 -11.50 -17.35 -22.16
CA GLY A 128 -11.40 -15.98 -21.64
C GLY A 128 -11.08 -15.92 -20.14
N ILE A 129 -10.67 -17.03 -19.51
CA ILE A 129 -10.36 -17.08 -18.08
C ILE A 129 -8.84 -17.00 -17.90
N PHE A 130 -8.40 -16.19 -16.92
CA PHE A 130 -7.02 -16.19 -16.44
C PHE A 130 -6.97 -16.68 -15.00
N ASN A 131 -5.94 -17.46 -14.67
CA ASN A 131 -5.61 -17.84 -13.31
C ASN A 131 -4.28 -17.17 -12.94
N THR A 132 -4.21 -16.56 -11.77
CA THR A 132 -2.98 -15.91 -11.29
C THR A 132 -2.77 -16.22 -9.80
N THR A 133 -1.52 -16.44 -9.42
CA THR A 133 -1.13 -16.59 -8.03
C THR A 133 -0.62 -15.25 -7.52
N VAL A 134 -1.25 -14.74 -6.47
CA VAL A 134 -0.85 -13.50 -5.80
C VAL A 134 0.14 -13.84 -4.68
N ASN A 135 1.38 -13.40 -4.85
CA ASN A 135 2.46 -13.49 -3.87
C ASN A 135 2.72 -12.09 -3.29
N MET A 136 2.62 -12.00 -1.96
CA MET A 136 2.91 -10.78 -1.21
C MET A 136 4.10 -11.01 -0.28
N CYS A 137 5.00 -10.04 -0.24
CA CYS A 137 6.05 -9.99 0.78
C CYS A 137 5.51 -9.21 1.98
N VAL A 138 5.46 -9.85 3.14
CA VAL A 138 4.96 -9.25 4.38
C VAL A 138 6.15 -9.03 5.32
N HIS A 139 6.43 -7.77 5.65
CA HIS A 139 7.49 -7.40 6.60
C HIS A 139 7.00 -7.41 8.05
N ALA A 140 5.73 -7.04 8.25
CA ALA A 140 5.07 -7.09 9.55
C ALA A 140 3.66 -7.64 9.34
N ASP A 141 3.46 -8.91 9.72
CA ASP A 141 2.16 -9.58 9.64
C ASP A 141 1.34 -9.27 10.88
N MET A 142 0.06 -8.98 10.68
CA MET A 142 -0.89 -8.76 11.75
C MET A 142 -2.06 -9.69 11.56
N LYS A 143 -2.29 -10.55 12.56
CA LYS A 143 -3.44 -11.44 12.58
C LYS A 143 -4.45 -10.97 13.63
N PRO A 144 -5.76 -11.09 13.38
CA PRO A 144 -6.38 -11.60 12.15
C PRO A 144 -6.33 -10.59 10.99
N ASN A 145 -6.22 -11.09 9.76
CA ASN A 145 -6.32 -10.31 8.53
C ASN A 145 -7.13 -11.05 7.46
N TYR A 146 -7.56 -10.32 6.43
CA TYR A 146 -8.23 -10.85 5.25
C TYR A 146 -7.80 -10.06 4.00
N PHE A 147 -8.02 -10.63 2.82
CA PHE A 147 -7.71 -9.98 1.54
C PHE A 147 -8.98 -9.75 0.73
N GLN A 148 -9.02 -8.61 0.06
CA GLN A 148 -10.00 -8.29 -0.98
C GLN A 148 -9.25 -7.88 -2.26
N ALA A 149 -9.76 -8.34 -3.40
CA ALA A 149 -9.24 -7.99 -4.70
C ALA A 149 -10.33 -7.30 -5.51
N PHE A 150 -9.95 -6.26 -6.25
CA PHE A 150 -10.83 -5.51 -7.13
C PHE A 150 -10.22 -5.48 -8.52
N LEU A 151 -11.05 -5.61 -9.55
CA LEU A 151 -10.69 -5.30 -10.92
C LEU A 151 -11.36 -3.99 -11.33
N SER A 152 -10.65 -3.20 -12.14
CA SER A 152 -11.26 -2.06 -12.81
C SER A 152 -12.38 -2.54 -13.74
N LYS A 153 -13.34 -1.66 -14.01
CA LYS A 153 -14.38 -1.92 -15.01
C LYS A 153 -13.76 -2.08 -16.40
N GLU A 154 -14.49 -2.72 -17.31
CA GLU A 154 -14.03 -3.02 -18.68
C GLU A 154 -13.73 -1.75 -19.51
N ASP A 155 -14.41 -0.64 -19.21
CA ASP A 155 -14.24 0.66 -19.84
C ASP A 155 -13.12 1.51 -19.21
N TYR A 156 -12.48 1.01 -18.14
CA TYR A 156 -11.39 1.74 -17.50
C TYR A 156 -10.13 1.72 -18.38
N ILE A 157 -9.69 2.92 -18.76
CA ILE A 157 -8.45 3.10 -19.52
C ILE A 157 -7.37 3.62 -18.59
N VAL A 158 -6.25 2.89 -18.53
CA VAL A 158 -5.00 3.34 -17.91
C VAL A 158 -4.39 4.35 -18.88
N ASN A 159 -4.88 5.59 -18.86
CA ASN A 159 -4.35 6.75 -19.59
C ASN A 159 -3.97 7.81 -18.60
#